data_AF-A0A7M3NHR6-F1
#
_entry.id   AF-A0A7M3NHR6-F1
#
_cell.length_a   1.000
_cell.length_b   1.000
_cell.length_c   1.000
_cell.angle_alpha   90.00
_cell.angle_beta   90.00
_cell.angle_gamma   90.00
#
_symmetry.space_group_name_H-M   'P 1'
#
loop_
_entity.id
_entity.type
_entity.pdbx_description
1 polymer ?
#
loop_
_entity_poly.entity_id
_entity_poly.type
_entity_poly.pdbx_seq_one_letter_code
_entity_poly.pdbx_strand_id
1 'polypeptide(L)'
;MPTTTARQGHPSARQGCPGAASQTRPGAHQGPPRPAGHQPQSGASLAALTAQEREVLYALGCGLEDAEIADVLALPEHVVAGQLGRVLLKLGLRDRSAAIVHAFDCGLVVPGQGPRRWAAPGVTGRVGAGPAPEARLRVCVLGPLRARLGGRPVDVGPVRQQAVLAALALSPGRSVSRQELLDGVWGMESPGANVVPVYVYRLRKGLRLGECPDSVIGRDRYGYRLVRDAVEVDVSCMEDLVTAAEAAERAGDTSEAVRLCGRALDLFHGEPLAGLPGPLAELERLRLVERRVALAHRKAHWQLRLGRVTDAIADLSALALEQPLNEPVAALLMHALHRAGRRAEALAVFERTGRRLADELDVAPGEPLRRARWSILRGDDTGRGGPWWAPGRVWDAAPGHPCRALGCPWRAVVVGMAVPRSPDRSIHSLRSIPSMPSKVALV
;
A
#
# COMPACT_ATOMS: atom_id res chain seq x y z
N MET A 1 68.15 2.07 -2.89
CA MET A 1 67.88 0.63 -2.76
C MET A 1 67.09 0.21 -4.00
N PRO A 2 67.70 -0.54 -4.95
CA PRO A 2 67.31 -0.54 -6.35
C PRO A 2 66.50 -1.77 -6.79
N THR A 3 65.62 -1.54 -7.79
CA THR A 3 65.30 -2.29 -9.02
C THR A 3 65.39 -3.83 -9.17
N THR A 4 64.53 -4.33 -10.09
CA THR A 4 64.74 -5.49 -11.02
C THR A 4 64.15 -6.83 -10.48
N THR A 5 63.40 -7.68 -11.20
CA THR A 5 63.61 -8.20 -12.56
C THR A 5 62.38 -8.96 -13.09
N ALA A 6 62.21 -8.96 -14.42
CA ALA A 6 61.37 -9.85 -15.22
C ALA A 6 62.04 -11.22 -15.55
N ARG A 7 61.25 -12.24 -15.95
CA ARG A 7 61.59 -13.33 -16.91
C ARG A 7 60.38 -14.27 -17.06
N GLN A 8 59.74 -14.40 -18.23
CA GLN A 8 60.08 -15.21 -19.43
C GLN A 8 60.14 -16.73 -19.21
N GLY A 9 59.47 -17.50 -20.08
CA GLY A 9 59.87 -18.87 -20.43
C GLY A 9 58.74 -19.84 -20.84
N HIS A 10 58.52 -20.01 -22.15
CA HIS A 10 57.74 -21.07 -22.83
C HIS A 10 58.47 -22.47 -22.79
N PRO A 11 58.24 -23.44 -23.72
CA PRO A 11 57.15 -24.45 -23.80
C PRO A 11 57.71 -25.89 -24.01
N SER A 12 56.86 -26.94 -24.03
CA SER A 12 57.08 -28.29 -24.66
C SER A 12 56.08 -29.31 -24.08
N ALA A 13 55.68 -30.41 -24.69
CA ALA A 13 55.77 -31.01 -26.03
C ALA A 13 54.75 -32.20 -25.99
N ARG A 14 53.81 -32.30 -26.94
CA ARG A 14 53.66 -33.37 -27.94
C ARG A 14 54.12 -34.80 -27.58
N GLN A 15 53.21 -35.76 -27.86
CA GLN A 15 53.33 -37.20 -28.24
C GLN A 15 52.41 -38.05 -27.35
N GLY A 16 51.60 -39.01 -27.80
CA GLY A 16 51.35 -39.64 -29.10
C GLY A 16 50.18 -40.66 -28.95
N CYS A 17 49.58 -41.06 -30.07
CA CYS A 17 48.50 -42.07 -30.26
C CYS A 17 48.95 -43.52 -29.88
N PRO A 18 48.24 -44.66 -30.16
CA PRO A 18 46.94 -44.93 -30.83
C PRO A 18 46.09 -46.13 -30.25
N GLY A 19 45.01 -46.53 -30.95
CA GLY A 19 44.41 -47.88 -30.92
C GLY A 19 42.95 -47.95 -30.38
N ALA A 20 41.88 -47.98 -31.17
CA ALA A 20 41.33 -49.01 -32.09
C ALA A 20 40.31 -49.99 -31.46
N ALA A 21 39.26 -50.31 -32.24
CA ALA A 21 38.25 -51.39 -32.13
C ALA A 21 36.93 -51.05 -31.38
N SER A 22 35.87 -50.64 -32.10
CA SER A 22 34.77 -51.46 -32.66
C SER A 22 33.92 -52.23 -31.64
N GLN A 23 32.63 -51.90 -31.52
CA GLN A 23 31.49 -52.76 -31.90
C GLN A 23 30.11 -52.21 -31.45
N THR A 24 29.11 -52.44 -32.32
CA THR A 24 27.67 -52.71 -32.07
C THR A 24 26.73 -51.66 -31.44
N ARG A 25 25.86 -51.09 -32.30
CA ARG A 25 24.42 -50.86 -32.01
C ARG A 25 23.71 -52.24 -32.00
N PRO A 26 22.65 -52.50 -31.21
CA PRO A 26 21.36 -51.80 -31.32
C PRO A 26 20.55 -51.67 -29.99
N GLY A 27 19.42 -50.95 -30.03
CA GLY A 27 18.39 -51.04 -28.98
C GLY A 27 17.70 -49.73 -28.67
N ALA A 28 16.60 -49.45 -29.37
CA ALA A 28 15.69 -48.36 -29.09
C ALA A 28 14.94 -48.60 -27.77
N HIS A 29 15.08 -47.70 -26.80
CA HIS A 29 14.11 -47.53 -25.72
C HIS A 29 13.51 -46.12 -25.80
N GLN A 30 12.25 -46.07 -26.21
CA GLN A 30 11.40 -44.90 -26.14
C GLN A 30 11.19 -44.53 -24.67
N GLY A 31 11.74 -43.38 -24.25
CA GLY A 31 11.36 -42.74 -23.00
C GLY A 31 9.95 -42.13 -23.11
N PRO A 32 9.21 -41.99 -21.99
CA PRO A 32 7.83 -41.54 -22.00
C PRO A 32 7.70 -40.12 -22.58
N PRO A 33 6.57 -39.79 -23.24
CA PRO A 33 6.40 -38.51 -23.89
C PRO A 33 6.46 -37.38 -22.85
N ARG A 34 7.27 -36.36 -23.15
CA ARG A 34 7.27 -35.08 -22.43
C ARG A 34 5.83 -34.53 -22.40
N PRO A 35 5.34 -34.01 -21.26
CA PRO A 35 4.04 -33.36 -21.24
C PRO A 35 4.07 -32.18 -22.21
N ALA A 36 3.10 -32.17 -23.11
CA ALA A 36 2.91 -31.13 -24.10
C ALA A 36 2.96 -29.75 -23.43
N GLY A 37 3.86 -28.90 -23.91
CA GLY A 37 3.87 -27.50 -23.55
C GLY A 37 2.48 -26.91 -23.78
N HIS A 38 1.94 -26.23 -22.78
CA HIS A 38 0.81 -25.34 -22.98
C HIS A 38 1.24 -24.28 -24.00
N GLN A 39 0.82 -24.47 -25.26
CA GLN A 39 0.77 -23.38 -26.24
C GLN A 39 -0.19 -22.31 -25.69
N PRO A 40 0.15 -21.02 -25.79
CA PRO A 40 -0.70 -19.95 -25.30
C PRO A 40 -2.00 -19.91 -26.11
N GLN A 41 -3.14 -19.95 -25.42
CA GLN A 41 -4.48 -19.83 -26.00
C GLN A 41 -4.76 -18.45 -26.65
N SER A 42 -3.79 -17.54 -26.68
CA SER A 42 -3.90 -16.16 -27.19
C SER A 42 -4.18 -16.06 -28.70
N GLY A 43 -3.82 -17.07 -29.49
CA GLY A 43 -4.01 -17.07 -30.95
C GLY A 43 -5.45 -17.29 -31.42
N ALA A 44 -6.29 -17.95 -30.62
CA ALA A 44 -7.67 -18.27 -31.00
C ALA A 44 -8.64 -17.09 -30.87
N SER A 45 -8.32 -16.10 -30.03
CA SER A 45 -9.20 -14.97 -29.72
C SER A 45 -9.18 -13.86 -30.78
N LEU A 46 -8.03 -13.60 -31.42
CA LEU A 46 -7.91 -12.64 -32.53
C LEU A 46 -8.51 -13.14 -33.85
N ALA A 47 -8.62 -14.46 -34.03
CA ALA A 47 -9.18 -15.06 -35.24
C ALA A 47 -10.70 -14.79 -35.40
N ALA A 48 -11.39 -14.48 -34.30
CA ALA A 48 -12.82 -14.16 -34.29
C ALA A 48 -13.15 -12.73 -34.76
N LEU A 49 -12.13 -11.86 -34.91
CA LEU A 49 -12.29 -10.47 -35.29
C LEU A 49 -12.12 -10.27 -36.80
N THR A 50 -12.96 -9.41 -37.39
CA THR A 50 -12.78 -8.96 -38.76
C THR A 50 -11.48 -8.13 -38.89
N ALA A 51 -10.99 -7.93 -40.11
CA ALA A 51 -9.80 -7.11 -40.34
C ALA A 51 -9.97 -5.69 -39.78
N GLN A 52 -11.16 -5.10 -39.97
CA GLN A 52 -11.46 -3.75 -39.52
C GLN A 52 -11.64 -3.66 -37.99
N GLU A 53 -12.22 -4.68 -37.36
CA GLU A 53 -12.28 -4.79 -35.89
C GLU A 53 -10.88 -4.93 -35.26
N ARG A 54 -9.96 -5.63 -35.95
CA ARG A 54 -8.56 -5.71 -35.53
C ARG A 54 -7.83 -4.39 -35.66
N GLU A 55 -8.08 -3.61 -36.71
CA GLU A 55 -7.51 -2.27 -36.87
C GLU A 55 -8.02 -1.29 -35.80
N VAL A 56 -9.31 -1.33 -35.47
CA VAL A 56 -9.87 -0.56 -34.36
C VAL A 56 -9.26 -0.99 -33.03
N LEU A 57 -9.13 -2.29 -32.78
CA LEU A 57 -8.50 -2.82 -31.56
C LEU A 57 -7.01 -2.46 -31.48
N TYR A 58 -6.31 -2.44 -32.61
CA TYR A 58 -4.92 -1.99 -32.72
C TYR A 58 -4.79 -0.49 -32.40
N ALA A 59 -5.58 0.35 -33.06
CA ALA A 59 -5.59 1.80 -32.85
C ALA A 59 -5.98 2.16 -31.40
N LEU A 60 -6.96 1.44 -30.85
CA LEU A 60 -7.33 1.50 -29.45
C LEU A 60 -6.17 1.09 -28.53
N GLY A 61 -5.48 0.00 -28.84
CA GLY A 61 -4.30 -0.46 -28.11
C GLY A 61 -3.13 0.53 -28.19
N CYS A 62 -3.02 1.32 -29.26
CA CYS A 62 -2.09 2.45 -29.38
C CYS A 62 -2.51 3.68 -28.52
N GLY A 63 -3.68 3.65 -27.89
CA GLY A 63 -4.17 4.67 -26.98
C GLY A 63 -4.90 5.84 -27.64
N LEU A 64 -5.43 5.63 -28.86
CA LEU A 64 -6.25 6.60 -29.58
C LEU A 64 -7.68 6.65 -29.01
N GLU A 65 -8.27 7.85 -28.99
CA GLU A 65 -9.68 8.10 -28.67
C GLU A 65 -10.57 7.89 -29.91
N ASP A 66 -11.90 7.80 -29.76
CA ASP A 66 -12.79 7.38 -30.85
C ASP A 66 -12.76 8.32 -32.06
N ALA A 67 -12.69 9.63 -31.80
CA ALA A 67 -12.45 10.64 -32.83
C ALA A 67 -11.09 10.47 -33.54
N GLU A 68 -10.03 10.11 -32.81
CA GLU A 68 -8.70 9.91 -33.40
C GLU A 68 -8.63 8.59 -34.19
N ILE A 69 -9.30 7.53 -33.72
CA ILE A 69 -9.44 6.27 -34.46
C ILE A 69 -10.25 6.51 -35.74
N ALA A 70 -11.32 7.31 -35.65
CA ALA A 70 -12.15 7.72 -36.78
C ALA A 70 -11.33 8.44 -37.85
N ASP A 71 -10.49 9.39 -37.45
CA ASP A 71 -9.59 10.10 -38.36
C ASP A 71 -8.53 9.17 -38.98
N VAL A 72 -7.89 8.30 -38.18
CA VAL A 72 -6.82 7.41 -38.65
C VAL A 72 -7.35 6.34 -39.61
N LEU A 73 -8.54 5.82 -39.37
CA LEU A 73 -9.16 4.79 -40.21
C LEU A 73 -10.06 5.35 -41.31
N ALA A 74 -10.19 6.69 -41.40
CA ALA A 74 -11.12 7.39 -42.29
C ALA A 74 -12.57 6.87 -42.16
N LEU A 75 -13.03 6.70 -40.92
CA LEU A 75 -14.37 6.22 -40.57
C LEU A 75 -15.12 7.29 -39.79
N PRO A 76 -16.46 7.37 -39.90
CA PRO A 76 -17.25 8.18 -38.98
C PRO A 76 -17.12 7.68 -37.53
N GLU A 77 -17.06 8.59 -36.54
CA GLU A 77 -16.90 8.25 -35.12
C GLU A 77 -17.97 7.28 -34.58
N HIS A 78 -19.22 7.40 -35.04
CA HIS A 78 -20.29 6.48 -34.67
C HIS A 78 -20.05 5.04 -35.18
N VAL A 79 -19.33 4.88 -36.30
CA VAL A 79 -18.94 3.56 -36.84
C VAL A 79 -17.85 2.94 -35.97
N VAL A 80 -16.89 3.75 -35.50
CA VAL A 80 -15.85 3.32 -34.55
C VAL A 80 -16.46 2.83 -33.23
N ALA A 81 -17.39 3.60 -32.66
CA ALA A 81 -18.11 3.21 -31.44
C ALA A 81 -18.87 1.88 -31.64
N GLY A 82 -19.54 1.72 -32.79
CA GLY A 82 -20.23 0.48 -33.15
C GLY A 82 -19.30 -0.73 -33.35
N GLN A 83 -18.10 -0.51 -33.91
CA GLN A 83 -17.08 -1.56 -34.08
C GLN A 83 -16.43 -1.94 -32.75
N LEU A 84 -16.14 -0.96 -31.88
CA LEU A 84 -15.66 -1.22 -30.52
C LEU A 84 -16.66 -2.03 -29.70
N GLY A 85 -17.96 -1.73 -29.79
CA GLY A 85 -19.00 -2.53 -29.13
C GLY A 85 -18.99 -4.00 -29.57
N ARG A 86 -18.77 -4.27 -30.87
CA ARG A 86 -18.66 -5.65 -31.39
C ARG A 86 -17.37 -6.33 -30.96
N VAL A 87 -16.25 -5.60 -30.94
CA VAL A 87 -14.95 -6.11 -30.43
C VAL A 87 -15.09 -6.52 -28.97
N LEU A 88 -15.70 -5.68 -28.13
CA LEU A 88 -15.94 -5.99 -26.72
C LEU A 88 -16.80 -7.23 -26.55
N LEU A 89 -17.91 -7.34 -27.29
CA LEU A 89 -18.80 -8.51 -27.25
C LEU A 89 -18.11 -9.79 -27.72
N LYS A 90 -17.39 -9.75 -28.86
CA LYS A 90 -16.72 -10.93 -29.45
C LYS A 90 -15.58 -11.45 -28.58
N LEU A 91 -14.91 -10.56 -27.85
CA LEU A 91 -13.80 -10.92 -26.97
C LEU A 91 -14.23 -11.12 -25.51
N GLY A 92 -15.52 -10.94 -25.18
CA GLY A 92 -16.04 -11.06 -23.81
C GLY A 92 -15.51 -9.99 -22.85
N LEU A 93 -15.15 -8.82 -23.38
CA LEU A 93 -14.50 -7.75 -22.63
C LEU A 93 -15.54 -6.75 -22.12
N ARG A 94 -15.39 -6.38 -20.85
CA ARG A 94 -16.41 -5.58 -20.14
C ARG A 94 -16.37 -4.10 -20.49
N ASP A 95 -15.21 -3.60 -20.90
CA ASP A 95 -15.01 -2.17 -21.17
C ASP A 95 -13.81 -1.91 -22.09
N ARG A 96 -13.68 -0.65 -22.52
CA ARG A 96 -12.57 -0.14 -23.34
C ARG A 96 -11.20 -0.47 -22.76
N SER A 97 -11.05 -0.45 -21.43
CA SER A 97 -9.77 -0.73 -20.78
C SER A 97 -9.39 -2.20 -20.93
N ALA A 98 -10.36 -3.11 -20.81
CA ALA A 98 -10.16 -4.53 -21.06
C ALA A 98 -9.79 -4.82 -22.52
N ALA A 99 -10.35 -4.09 -23.49
CA ALA A 99 -9.93 -4.16 -24.91
C ALA A 99 -8.48 -3.70 -25.14
N ILE A 100 -8.08 -2.59 -24.52
CA ILE A 100 -6.68 -2.12 -24.59
C ILE A 100 -5.73 -3.19 -24.04
N VAL A 101 -6.04 -3.75 -22.86
CA VAL A 101 -5.23 -4.81 -22.23
C VAL A 101 -5.15 -6.04 -23.13
N HIS A 102 -6.30 -6.49 -23.67
CA HIS A 102 -6.36 -7.63 -24.57
C HIS A 102 -5.51 -7.44 -25.83
N ALA A 103 -5.50 -6.25 -26.44
CA ALA A 103 -4.66 -5.92 -27.61
C ALA A 103 -3.15 -6.08 -27.33
N PHE A 104 -2.70 -5.80 -26.11
CA PHE A 104 -1.31 -6.04 -25.72
C PHE A 104 -1.04 -7.51 -25.40
N ASP A 105 -1.95 -8.20 -24.73
CA ASP A 105 -1.79 -9.60 -24.32
C ASP A 105 -1.72 -10.56 -25.51
N CYS A 106 -2.41 -10.23 -26.60
CA CYS A 106 -2.35 -10.99 -27.85
C CYS A 106 -1.19 -10.55 -28.78
N GLY A 107 -0.37 -9.58 -28.35
CA GLY A 107 0.77 -9.08 -29.12
C GLY A 107 0.38 -8.23 -30.34
N LEU A 108 -0.87 -7.77 -30.43
CA LEU A 108 -1.36 -6.93 -31.53
C LEU A 108 -0.68 -5.55 -31.51
N VAL A 109 -0.35 -5.03 -30.33
CA VAL A 109 0.36 -3.75 -30.16
C VAL A 109 1.67 -3.95 -29.40
N VAL A 110 2.76 -3.39 -29.94
CA VAL A 110 4.07 -3.33 -29.26
C VAL A 110 4.27 -1.92 -28.69
N PRO A 111 4.63 -1.78 -27.40
CA PRO A 111 4.86 -0.47 -26.80
C PRO A 111 5.88 0.36 -27.58
N GLY A 112 5.52 1.58 -27.98
CA GLY A 112 6.37 2.49 -28.76
C GLY A 112 6.25 2.35 -30.28
N GLN A 113 5.44 1.42 -30.78
CA GLN A 113 5.08 1.27 -32.19
C GLN A 113 3.59 1.62 -32.36
N GLY A 114 3.30 2.91 -32.42
CA GLY A 114 1.98 3.44 -32.74
C GLY A 114 2.15 4.73 -33.56
N PRO A 115 1.14 5.18 -34.31
CA PRO A 115 1.23 6.39 -35.13
C PRO A 115 1.68 7.57 -34.26
N ARG A 116 2.81 8.19 -34.62
CA ARG A 116 3.32 9.38 -33.95
C ARG A 116 2.36 10.53 -34.22
N ARG A 117 1.88 11.19 -33.15
CA ARG A 117 1.06 12.41 -33.28
C ARG A 117 1.80 13.45 -34.11
N TRP A 118 1.21 13.83 -35.24
CA TRP A 118 1.44 15.15 -35.81
C TRP A 118 0.61 16.14 -34.97
N ALA A 119 1.26 16.92 -34.12
CA ALA A 119 0.59 18.03 -33.46
C ALA A 119 0.26 19.08 -34.52
N ALA A 120 -1.02 19.33 -34.77
CA ALA A 120 -1.46 20.53 -35.48
C ALA A 120 -1.09 21.77 -34.64
N PRO A 121 -0.56 22.85 -35.23
CA PRO A 121 -0.23 24.07 -34.49
C PRO A 121 -1.51 24.85 -34.21
N GLY A 122 -1.84 25.08 -32.94
CA GLY A 122 -3.05 25.82 -32.56
C GLY A 122 -3.00 26.47 -31.18
N VAL A 123 -2.73 27.78 -31.19
CA VAL A 123 -3.07 28.80 -30.18
C VAL A 123 -2.23 28.84 -28.90
N THR A 124 -1.18 29.67 -28.94
CA THR A 124 -0.50 30.20 -27.75
C THR A 124 -1.36 31.29 -27.09
N GLY A 125 -2.06 30.93 -26.01
CA GLY A 125 -2.58 31.90 -25.05
C GLY A 125 -1.44 32.43 -24.18
N ARG A 126 -1.04 33.68 -24.42
CA ARG A 126 0.01 34.39 -23.67
C ARG A 126 -0.52 34.72 -22.26
N VAL A 127 0.08 34.15 -21.21
CA VAL A 127 -0.15 34.57 -19.82
C VAL A 127 1.17 35.03 -19.21
N GLY A 128 1.12 36.18 -18.55
CA GLY A 128 2.25 36.98 -18.11
C GLY A 128 3.18 36.30 -17.10
N ALA A 129 4.45 36.66 -17.22
CA ALA A 129 5.54 36.24 -16.36
C ALA A 129 5.48 36.97 -15.01
N GLY A 130 5.09 36.25 -13.96
CA GLY A 130 5.70 36.36 -12.64
C GLY A 130 6.40 35.03 -12.34
N PRO A 131 7.43 34.97 -11.48
CA PRO A 131 8.09 33.70 -11.16
C PRO A 131 7.07 32.80 -10.46
N ALA A 132 6.47 31.89 -11.21
CA ALA A 132 5.57 30.88 -10.68
C ALA A 132 6.38 30.00 -9.70
N PRO A 133 5.84 29.66 -8.52
CA PRO A 133 6.45 28.60 -7.73
C PRO A 133 6.51 27.38 -8.64
N GLU A 134 7.70 26.79 -8.79
CA GLU A 134 7.90 25.55 -9.55
C GLU A 134 6.74 24.62 -9.22
N ALA A 135 5.90 24.30 -10.22
CA ALA A 135 4.71 23.53 -9.97
C ALA A 135 5.15 22.18 -9.37
N ARG A 136 4.93 21.98 -8.07
CA ARG A 136 5.24 20.72 -7.39
C ARG A 136 3.97 19.88 -7.33
N LEU A 137 4.15 18.58 -7.54
CA LEU A 137 3.09 17.61 -7.33
C LEU A 137 3.04 17.27 -5.84
N ARG A 138 1.88 17.41 -5.21
CA ARG A 138 1.62 16.90 -3.86
C ARG A 138 0.80 15.63 -3.96
N VAL A 139 1.30 14.54 -3.38
CA VAL A 139 0.58 13.28 -3.26
C VAL A 139 0.19 13.08 -1.80
N CYS A 140 -1.11 12.86 -1.57
CA CYS A 140 -1.67 12.63 -0.24
C CYS A 140 -2.13 11.18 -0.12
N VAL A 141 -1.55 10.44 0.83
CA VAL A 141 -1.87 9.04 1.12
C VAL A 141 -2.35 8.82 2.57
N LEU A 142 -2.28 9.83 3.43
CA LEU A 142 -2.80 9.81 4.81
C LEU A 142 -4.33 9.99 4.86
N GLY A 143 -5.03 9.42 3.89
CA GLY A 143 -6.47 9.44 3.67
C GLY A 143 -6.77 8.76 2.34
N PRO A 144 -7.95 8.99 1.74
CA PRO A 144 -8.17 8.66 0.33
C PRO A 144 -7.08 9.29 -0.55
N LEU A 145 -6.57 8.55 -1.53
CA LEU A 145 -5.49 9.03 -2.39
C LEU A 145 -5.93 10.30 -3.12
N ARG A 146 -5.12 11.36 -2.98
CA ARG A 146 -5.31 12.61 -3.72
C ARG A 146 -3.99 13.08 -4.30
N ALA A 147 -4.03 13.63 -5.50
CA ALA A 147 -2.90 14.32 -6.12
C ALA A 147 -3.29 15.77 -6.40
N ARG A 148 -2.38 16.71 -6.13
CA ARG A 148 -2.54 18.13 -6.43
C ARG A 148 -1.33 18.68 -7.14
N LEU A 149 -1.54 19.39 -8.25
CA LEU A 149 -0.49 20.03 -9.04
C LEU A 149 -0.63 21.54 -8.92
N GLY A 150 0.35 22.22 -8.35
CA GLY A 150 0.25 23.67 -8.11
C GLY A 150 -1.02 24.05 -7.32
N GLY A 151 -1.45 23.18 -6.39
CA GLY A 151 -2.67 23.35 -5.59
C GLY A 151 -3.98 22.88 -6.25
N ARG A 152 -4.01 22.57 -7.55
CA ARG A 152 -5.20 22.08 -8.24
C ARG A 152 -5.32 20.55 -8.15
N PRO A 153 -6.50 19.98 -7.87
CA PRO A 153 -6.68 18.53 -7.85
C PRO A 153 -6.42 17.94 -9.25
N VAL A 154 -5.75 16.79 -9.29
CA VAL A 154 -5.49 16.03 -10.51
C VAL A 154 -6.20 14.68 -10.40
N ASP A 155 -6.90 14.30 -11.46
CA ASP A 155 -7.44 12.95 -11.58
C ASP A 155 -6.32 11.96 -11.87
N VAL A 156 -6.05 11.08 -10.90
CA VAL A 156 -5.04 10.03 -10.99
C VAL A 156 -5.58 8.83 -11.78
N GLY A 157 -6.88 8.79 -12.09
CA GLY A 157 -7.52 7.71 -12.83
C GLY A 157 -7.98 6.56 -11.94
N PRO A 158 -8.13 5.33 -12.50
CA PRO A 158 -8.73 4.19 -11.80
C PRO A 158 -7.97 3.73 -10.54
N VAL A 159 -8.66 3.02 -9.64
CA VAL A 159 -8.10 2.59 -8.33
C VAL A 159 -6.79 1.79 -8.41
N ARG A 160 -6.55 1.01 -9.47
CA ARG A 160 -5.26 0.31 -9.66
C ARG A 160 -4.13 1.25 -10.10
N GLN A 161 -4.45 2.28 -10.89
CA GLN A 161 -3.49 3.33 -11.24
C GLN A 161 -3.12 4.17 -10.01
N GLN A 162 -4.12 4.48 -9.19
CA GLN A 162 -3.96 5.10 -7.88
C GLN A 162 -3.08 4.27 -6.94
N ALA A 163 -3.32 2.97 -6.84
CA ALA A 163 -2.52 2.05 -6.04
C ALA A 163 -1.04 2.01 -6.47
N VAL A 164 -0.75 2.03 -7.78
CA VAL A 164 0.63 2.15 -8.28
C VAL A 164 1.28 3.47 -7.84
N LEU A 165 0.57 4.59 -7.93
CA LEU A 165 1.10 5.88 -7.45
C LEU A 165 1.36 5.84 -5.93
N ALA A 166 0.44 5.28 -5.15
CA ALA A 166 0.59 5.13 -3.71
C ALA A 166 1.83 4.27 -3.35
N ALA A 167 2.06 3.16 -4.07
CA ALA A 167 3.23 2.31 -3.88
C ALA A 167 4.56 3.06 -4.08
N LEU A 168 4.60 3.93 -5.09
CA LEU A 168 5.75 4.80 -5.34
C LEU A 168 5.88 5.90 -4.28
N ALA A 169 4.76 6.48 -3.83
CA ALA A 169 4.72 7.52 -2.78
C ALA A 169 5.20 7.01 -1.41
N LEU A 170 4.85 5.77 -1.08
CA LEU A 170 5.24 5.10 0.17
C LEU A 170 6.68 4.55 0.15
N SER A 171 7.39 4.72 -0.97
CA SER A 171 8.81 4.35 -1.12
C SER A 171 9.68 5.59 -1.37
N PRO A 172 9.70 6.59 -0.46
CA PRO A 172 10.39 7.85 -0.70
C PRO A 172 11.89 7.63 -0.93
N GLY A 173 12.39 8.19 -2.03
CA GLY A 173 13.81 8.11 -2.40
C GLY A 173 14.30 6.71 -2.82
N ARG A 174 13.42 5.71 -2.91
CA ARG A 174 13.75 4.34 -3.34
C ARG A 174 13.07 4.01 -4.66
N SER A 175 13.76 3.24 -5.48
CA SER A 175 13.19 2.66 -6.70
C SER A 175 12.45 1.36 -6.37
N VAL A 176 11.21 1.26 -6.85
CA VAL A 176 10.36 0.09 -6.71
C VAL A 176 10.38 -0.68 -8.03
N SER A 177 10.75 -1.95 -7.96
CA SER A 177 10.82 -2.82 -9.12
C SER A 177 9.42 -3.09 -9.70
N ARG A 178 9.39 -3.55 -10.96
CA ARG A 178 8.15 -3.98 -11.60
C ARG A 178 7.48 -5.10 -10.81
N GLN A 179 8.26 -6.03 -10.30
CA GLN A 179 7.77 -7.17 -9.53
C GLN A 179 7.12 -6.68 -8.25
N GLU A 180 7.81 -5.87 -7.45
CA GLU A 180 7.24 -5.30 -6.21
C GLU A 180 5.94 -4.50 -6.44
N LEU A 181 5.84 -3.75 -7.55
CA LEU A 181 4.60 -3.07 -7.91
C LEU A 181 3.48 -4.05 -8.30
N LEU A 182 3.81 -5.14 -9.00
CA LEU A 182 2.84 -6.19 -9.31
C LEU A 182 2.31 -6.84 -8.04
N ASP A 183 3.21 -7.25 -7.16
CA ASP A 183 2.85 -8.01 -5.98
C ASP A 183 2.14 -7.13 -4.95
N GLY A 184 2.55 -5.88 -4.82
CA GLY A 184 1.93 -4.93 -3.91
C GLY A 184 0.51 -4.51 -4.32
N VAL A 185 0.22 -4.39 -5.62
CA VAL A 185 -1.08 -3.91 -6.10
C VAL A 185 -2.03 -5.04 -6.49
N TRP A 186 -1.52 -6.16 -7.00
CA TRP A 186 -2.33 -7.30 -7.47
C TRP A 186 -2.18 -8.55 -6.62
N GLY A 187 -1.10 -8.71 -5.85
CA GLY A 187 -0.83 -9.92 -5.09
C GLY A 187 -0.81 -11.17 -5.98
N MET A 188 -1.55 -12.20 -5.55
CA MET A 188 -1.60 -13.49 -6.25
C MET A 188 -2.45 -13.47 -7.54
N GLU A 189 -3.25 -12.43 -7.77
CA GLU A 189 -4.15 -12.30 -8.93
C GLU A 189 -3.57 -11.40 -10.03
N SER A 190 -2.26 -11.52 -10.27
CA SER A 190 -1.53 -10.66 -11.20
C SER A 190 -1.90 -10.96 -12.67
N PRO A 191 -2.35 -9.95 -13.46
CA PRO A 191 -2.70 -10.12 -14.88
C PRO A 191 -1.47 -10.24 -15.80
N GLY A 192 -0.25 -10.32 -15.25
CA GLY A 192 1.00 -10.44 -15.99
C GLY A 192 1.92 -9.22 -15.84
N ALA A 193 3.23 -9.44 -16.00
CA ALA A 193 4.24 -8.46 -15.60
C ALA A 193 4.30 -7.18 -16.46
N ASN A 194 3.68 -7.20 -17.63
CA ASN A 194 3.69 -6.09 -18.58
C ASN A 194 2.66 -5.00 -18.27
N VAL A 195 1.80 -5.19 -17.26
CA VAL A 195 0.75 -4.22 -16.92
C VAL A 195 1.31 -2.96 -16.22
N VAL A 196 2.36 -3.10 -15.41
CA VAL A 196 2.93 -1.97 -14.63
C VAL A 196 3.44 -0.83 -15.53
N PRO A 197 4.23 -1.08 -16.59
CA PRO A 197 4.61 -0.03 -17.54
C PRO A 197 3.43 0.79 -18.10
N VAL A 198 2.25 0.16 -18.31
CA VAL A 198 1.05 0.84 -18.82
C VAL A 198 0.53 1.86 -17.81
N TYR A 199 0.40 1.47 -16.54
CA TYR A 199 -0.03 2.38 -15.48
C TYR A 199 0.98 3.50 -15.26
N VAL A 200 2.29 3.19 -15.30
CA VAL A 200 3.33 4.21 -15.20
C VAL A 200 3.26 5.21 -16.36
N TYR A 201 3.02 4.73 -17.58
CA TYR A 201 2.83 5.63 -18.74
C TYR A 201 1.63 6.56 -18.55
N ARG A 202 0.48 6.04 -18.11
CA ARG A 202 -0.73 6.85 -17.84
C ARG A 202 -0.50 7.86 -16.72
N LEU A 203 0.17 7.45 -15.64
CA LEU A 203 0.55 8.34 -14.54
C LEU A 203 1.49 9.45 -15.03
N ARG A 204 2.51 9.13 -15.84
CA ARG A 204 3.41 10.12 -16.43
C ARG A 204 2.66 11.11 -17.32
N LYS A 205 1.67 10.65 -18.10
CA LYS A 205 0.83 11.53 -18.93
C LYS A 205 -0.03 12.47 -18.07
N GLY A 206 -0.66 11.95 -17.02
CA GLY A 206 -1.58 12.72 -16.18
C GLY A 206 -0.91 13.63 -15.14
N LEU A 207 0.29 13.29 -14.67
CA LEU A 207 1.01 14.00 -13.61
C LEU A 207 2.15 14.88 -14.14
N ARG A 208 2.30 15.00 -15.47
CA ARG A 208 3.45 15.66 -16.09
C ARG A 208 3.65 17.10 -15.59
N LEU A 209 4.88 17.41 -15.22
CA LEU A 209 5.34 18.77 -14.94
C LEU A 209 6.17 19.28 -16.12
N GLY A 210 5.67 20.34 -16.77
CA GLY A 210 6.29 20.90 -17.97
C GLY A 210 6.31 19.91 -19.15
N GLU A 211 7.33 20.03 -20.01
CA GLU A 211 7.45 19.21 -21.22
C GLU A 211 8.27 17.92 -21.01
N CYS A 212 8.71 17.59 -19.81
CA CYS A 212 9.47 16.37 -19.56
C CYS A 212 8.55 15.22 -19.14
N PRO A 213 8.47 14.10 -19.90
CA PRO A 213 7.62 12.95 -19.55
C PRO A 213 8.07 12.21 -18.27
N ASP A 214 9.33 12.34 -17.88
CA ASP A 214 9.92 11.70 -16.70
C ASP A 214 10.04 12.68 -15.50
N SER A 215 9.35 13.82 -15.57
CA SER A 215 9.42 14.90 -14.58
C SER A 215 8.97 14.47 -13.18
N VAL A 216 8.01 13.55 -13.08
CA VAL A 216 7.43 13.08 -11.82
C VAL A 216 7.83 11.66 -11.48
N ILE A 217 7.80 10.74 -12.46
CA ILE A 217 8.16 9.34 -12.27
C ILE A 217 9.40 9.04 -13.09
N GLY A 218 10.54 8.90 -12.41
CA GLY A 218 11.78 8.46 -13.01
C GLY A 218 11.83 6.93 -13.17
N ARG A 219 12.69 6.47 -14.07
CA ARG A 219 13.04 5.06 -14.23
C ARG A 219 14.55 4.89 -14.11
N ASP A 220 14.99 3.91 -13.35
CA ASP A 220 16.39 3.49 -13.30
C ASP A 220 16.51 1.97 -13.49
N ARG A 221 17.71 1.42 -13.25
CA ARG A 221 17.98 -0.02 -13.39
C ARG A 221 17.21 -0.89 -12.39
N TYR A 222 16.74 -0.31 -11.28
CA TYR A 222 16.05 -1.02 -10.20
C TYR A 222 14.53 -0.94 -10.33
N GLY A 223 14.00 0.05 -11.06
CA GLY A 223 12.57 0.13 -11.35
C GLY A 223 12.09 1.57 -11.54
N TYR A 224 10.99 1.90 -10.90
CA TYR A 224 10.35 3.21 -10.96
C TYR A 224 10.45 3.93 -9.61
N ARG A 225 10.59 5.25 -9.63
CA ARG A 225 10.62 6.08 -8.42
C ARG A 225 9.96 7.43 -8.66
N LEU A 226 9.42 8.04 -7.61
CA LEU A 226 9.07 9.46 -7.66
C LEU A 226 10.34 10.33 -7.65
N VAL A 227 10.33 11.39 -8.43
CA VAL A 227 11.41 12.38 -8.46
C VAL A 227 11.28 13.25 -7.22
N ARG A 228 12.27 13.14 -6.32
CA ARG A 228 12.24 13.73 -4.96
C ARG A 228 11.92 15.22 -4.95
N ASP A 229 12.55 16.00 -5.83
CA ASP A 229 12.40 17.46 -5.81
C ASP A 229 11.12 17.95 -6.52
N ALA A 230 10.49 17.07 -7.29
CA ALA A 230 9.26 17.36 -8.02
C ALA A 230 8.00 16.94 -7.26
N VAL A 231 8.12 16.04 -6.27
CA VAL A 231 6.99 15.43 -5.59
C VAL A 231 7.11 15.54 -4.07
N GLU A 232 6.12 16.19 -3.46
CA GLU A 232 5.92 16.24 -2.02
C GLU A 232 4.90 15.15 -1.62
N VAL A 233 5.25 14.30 -0.66
CA VAL A 233 4.37 13.25 -0.13
C VAL A 233 4.03 13.58 1.31
N ASP A 234 2.74 13.55 1.66
CA ASP A 234 2.26 13.88 3.02
C ASP A 234 2.82 12.95 4.11
N VAL A 235 3.04 11.66 3.81
CA VAL A 235 3.73 10.73 4.72
C VAL A 235 5.15 11.20 5.03
N SER A 236 5.91 11.63 4.02
CA SER A 236 7.26 12.16 4.25
C SER A 236 7.21 13.43 5.10
N CYS A 237 6.25 14.32 4.83
CA CYS A 237 6.04 15.53 5.63
C CYS A 237 5.67 15.20 7.08
N MET A 238 4.84 14.18 7.29
CA MET A 238 4.48 13.68 8.61
C MET A 238 5.74 13.17 9.34
N GLU A 239 6.55 12.30 8.73
CA GLU A 239 7.77 11.78 9.35
C GLU A 239 8.79 12.89 9.69
N ASP A 240 8.91 13.91 8.83
CA ASP A 240 9.74 15.09 9.12
C ASP A 240 9.21 15.86 10.35
N LEU A 241 7.89 16.04 10.46
CA LEU A 241 7.25 16.66 11.64
C LEU A 241 7.43 15.83 12.90
N VAL A 242 7.34 14.50 12.81
CA VAL A 242 7.60 13.60 13.95
C VAL A 242 9.06 13.73 14.41
N THR A 243 10.00 13.68 13.47
CA THR A 243 11.43 13.81 13.77
C THR A 243 11.73 15.17 14.44
N ALA A 244 11.11 16.24 13.97
CA ALA A 244 11.21 17.56 14.58
C ALA A 244 10.58 17.61 15.98
N ALA A 245 9.43 16.97 16.19
CA ALA A 245 8.77 16.89 17.50
C ALA A 245 9.64 16.17 18.54
N GLU A 246 10.31 15.08 18.13
CA GLU A 246 11.26 14.36 18.99
C GLU A 246 12.51 15.19 19.31
N ALA A 247 12.99 15.99 18.36
CA ALA A 247 14.08 16.92 18.60
C ALA A 247 13.69 18.02 19.60
N ALA A 248 12.47 18.57 19.46
CA ALA A 248 11.93 19.55 20.40
C ALA A 248 11.77 18.96 21.82
N GLU A 249 11.26 17.74 21.94
CA GLU A 249 11.18 17.05 23.24
C GLU A 249 12.56 16.88 23.88
N ARG A 250 13.56 16.41 23.12
CA ARG A 250 14.93 16.24 23.63
C ARG A 250 15.57 17.56 24.04
N ALA A 251 15.19 18.67 23.40
CA ALA A 251 15.61 20.02 23.78
C ALA A 251 14.82 20.60 24.97
N GLY A 252 13.83 19.88 25.51
CA GLY A 252 12.99 20.32 26.61
C GLY A 252 11.80 21.19 26.19
N ASP A 253 11.68 21.54 24.90
CA ASP A 253 10.54 22.31 24.38
C ASP A 253 9.34 21.39 24.10
N THR A 254 8.69 20.99 25.20
CA THR A 254 7.49 20.14 25.16
C THR A 254 6.33 20.86 24.45
N SER A 255 6.30 22.19 24.46
CA SER A 255 5.25 22.99 23.83
C SER A 255 5.31 22.90 22.30
N GLU A 256 6.52 22.99 21.75
CA GLU A 256 6.78 22.83 20.33
C GLU A 256 6.56 21.38 19.89
N ALA A 257 6.95 20.40 20.72
CA ALA A 257 6.68 18.99 20.46
C ALA A 257 5.16 18.71 20.29
N VAL A 258 4.31 19.25 21.17
CA VAL A 258 2.85 19.15 21.05
C VAL A 258 2.35 19.80 19.75
N ARG A 259 2.86 20.99 19.41
CA ARG A 259 2.45 21.71 18.19
C ARG A 259 2.81 20.92 16.92
N LEU A 260 4.02 20.37 16.87
CA LEU A 260 4.50 19.57 15.73
C LEU A 260 3.73 18.26 15.58
N CYS A 261 3.44 17.55 16.68
CA CYS A 261 2.56 16.38 16.65
C CYS A 261 1.13 16.73 16.21
N GLY A 262 0.60 17.88 16.64
CA GLY A 262 -0.70 18.38 16.15
C GLY A 262 -0.70 18.53 14.63
N ARG A 263 0.31 19.22 14.07
CA ARG A 263 0.46 19.39 12.62
C ARG A 263 0.61 18.05 11.87
N ALA A 264 1.29 17.08 12.46
CA ALA A 264 1.44 15.76 11.87
C ALA A 264 0.09 15.01 11.82
N LEU A 265 -0.71 15.13 12.88
CA LEU A 265 -2.07 14.55 12.94
C LEU A 265 -3.04 15.23 11.96
N ASP A 266 -2.90 16.54 11.75
CA ASP A 266 -3.74 17.30 10.80
C ASP A 266 -3.56 16.85 9.33
N LEU A 267 -2.46 16.16 9.01
CA LEU A 267 -2.26 15.56 7.68
C LEU A 267 -3.14 14.33 7.45
N PHE A 268 -3.65 13.71 8.52
CA PHE A 268 -4.57 12.58 8.39
C PHE A 268 -5.98 13.07 8.08
N HIS A 269 -6.54 12.54 7.00
CA HIS A 269 -7.86 12.89 6.48
C HIS A 269 -8.70 11.62 6.29
N GLY A 270 -9.07 11.00 7.41
CA GLY A 270 -9.79 9.73 7.43
C GLY A 270 -8.85 8.52 7.42
N GLU A 271 -9.35 7.40 6.90
CA GLU A 271 -8.60 6.14 6.80
C GLU A 271 -7.49 6.26 5.74
N PRO A 272 -6.21 5.99 6.09
CA PRO A 272 -5.12 6.00 5.13
C PRO A 272 -5.36 5.02 3.98
N LEU A 273 -5.06 5.45 2.74
CA LEU A 273 -5.20 4.63 1.54
C LEU A 273 -6.64 4.07 1.34
N ALA A 274 -7.65 4.76 1.86
CA ALA A 274 -9.05 4.34 1.75
C ALA A 274 -9.43 4.06 0.28
N GLY A 275 -10.08 2.92 0.04
CA GLY A 275 -10.54 2.49 -1.27
C GLY A 275 -9.46 1.93 -2.22
N LEU A 276 -8.19 1.92 -1.82
CA LEU A 276 -7.13 1.31 -2.63
C LEU A 276 -7.03 -0.20 -2.40
N PRO A 277 -6.94 -1.01 -3.47
CA PRO A 277 -6.78 -2.45 -3.37
C PRO A 277 -5.31 -2.86 -3.23
N GLY A 278 -5.11 -4.12 -2.84
CA GLY A 278 -3.84 -4.82 -2.96
C GLY A 278 -3.09 -4.98 -1.63
N PRO A 279 -2.22 -6.00 -1.52
CA PRO A 279 -1.53 -6.33 -0.27
C PRO A 279 -0.72 -5.17 0.34
N LEU A 280 -0.10 -4.33 -0.51
CA LEU A 280 0.68 -3.19 -0.04
C LEU A 280 -0.21 -2.14 0.61
N ALA A 281 -1.37 -1.83 0.03
CA ALA A 281 -2.29 -0.83 0.58
C ALA A 281 -2.87 -1.29 1.92
N GLU A 282 -3.20 -2.57 2.06
CA GLU A 282 -3.69 -3.16 3.31
C GLU A 282 -2.64 -3.09 4.43
N LEU A 283 -1.42 -3.52 4.15
CA LEU A 283 -0.32 -3.48 5.12
C LEU A 283 0.02 -2.04 5.55
N GLU A 284 0.16 -1.14 4.59
CA GLU A 284 0.51 0.25 4.86
C GLU A 284 -0.61 1.00 5.58
N ARG A 285 -1.87 0.65 5.31
CA ARG A 285 -3.01 1.19 6.05
C ARG A 285 -2.94 0.84 7.53
N LEU A 286 -2.71 -0.43 7.86
CA LEU A 286 -2.55 -0.87 9.25
C LEU A 286 -1.40 -0.10 9.93
N ARG A 287 -0.23 -0.06 9.29
CA ARG A 287 0.95 0.66 9.77
C ARG A 287 0.68 2.14 10.03
N LEU A 288 -0.01 2.82 9.10
CA LEU A 288 -0.29 4.26 9.19
C LEU A 288 -1.37 4.57 10.24
N VAL A 289 -2.36 3.70 10.42
CA VAL A 289 -3.35 3.81 11.50
C VAL A 289 -2.67 3.68 12.86
N GLU A 290 -1.81 2.68 13.04
CA GLU A 290 -1.02 2.52 14.27
C GLU A 290 -0.13 3.74 14.52
N ARG A 291 0.51 4.27 13.47
CA ARG A 291 1.33 5.48 13.56
C ARG A 291 0.51 6.70 14.02
N ARG A 292 -0.72 6.88 13.49
CA ARG A 292 -1.65 7.94 13.93
C ARG A 292 -1.99 7.81 15.41
N VAL A 293 -2.34 6.60 15.85
CA VAL A 293 -2.66 6.30 17.26
C VAL A 293 -1.47 6.62 18.17
N ALA A 294 -0.26 6.19 17.79
CA ALA A 294 0.95 6.47 18.55
C ALA A 294 1.24 7.98 18.67
N LEU A 295 1.04 8.74 17.59
CA LEU A 295 1.21 10.20 17.59
C LEU A 295 0.18 10.90 18.48
N ALA A 296 -1.09 10.52 18.38
CA ALA A 296 -2.15 11.07 19.23
C ALA A 296 -1.88 10.78 20.72
N HIS A 297 -1.48 9.55 21.03
CA HIS A 297 -1.11 9.15 22.38
C HIS A 297 0.08 9.97 22.93
N ARG A 298 1.13 10.18 22.12
CA ARG A 298 2.32 10.97 22.52
C ARG A 298 1.99 12.46 22.71
N LYS A 299 1.18 13.04 21.82
CA LYS A 299 0.66 14.41 21.96
C LYS A 299 -0.11 14.59 23.27
N ALA A 300 -1.03 13.67 23.57
CA ALA A 300 -1.81 13.68 24.80
C ALA A 300 -0.95 13.57 26.05
N HIS A 301 0.07 12.72 25.99
CA HIS A 301 1.03 12.61 27.07
C HIS A 301 1.75 13.94 27.35
N TRP A 302 2.24 14.62 26.32
CA TRP A 302 2.91 15.91 26.48
C TRP A 302 1.96 17.03 26.91
N GLN A 303 0.71 17.04 26.42
CA GLN A 303 -0.33 17.96 26.92
C GLN A 303 -0.51 17.83 28.44
N LEU A 304 -0.54 16.59 28.97
CA LEU A 304 -0.62 16.35 30.41
C LEU A 304 0.61 16.84 31.18
N ARG A 305 1.81 16.77 30.58
CA ARG A 305 3.04 17.34 31.18
C ARG A 305 3.02 18.87 31.22
N LEU A 306 2.38 19.50 30.23
CA LEU A 306 2.19 20.96 30.16
C LEU A 306 1.00 21.46 30.99
N GLY A 307 0.28 20.57 31.69
CA GLY A 307 -0.93 20.94 32.44
C GLY A 307 -2.16 21.24 31.56
N ARG A 308 -2.10 20.95 30.25
CA ARG A 308 -3.23 21.09 29.31
C ARG A 308 -4.19 19.90 29.43
N VAL A 309 -4.75 19.70 30.62
CA VAL A 309 -5.54 18.51 30.96
C VAL A 309 -6.82 18.41 30.13
N THR A 310 -7.51 19.53 29.90
CA THR A 310 -8.75 19.55 29.12
C THR A 310 -8.53 19.10 27.67
N ASP A 311 -7.48 19.61 27.02
CA ASP A 311 -7.11 19.22 25.66
C ASP A 311 -6.78 17.71 25.59
N ALA A 312 -6.01 17.22 26.56
CA ALA A 312 -5.65 15.81 26.64
C ALA A 312 -6.87 14.90 26.85
N ILE A 313 -7.83 15.30 27.68
CA ILE A 313 -9.08 14.54 27.86
C ILE A 313 -9.85 14.46 26.55
N ALA A 314 -9.97 15.57 25.81
CA ALA A 314 -10.69 15.59 24.54
C ALA A 314 -10.04 14.65 23.52
N ASP A 315 -8.72 14.79 23.31
CA ASP A 315 -7.94 13.97 22.38
C ASP A 315 -7.99 12.48 22.76
N LEU A 316 -7.81 12.13 24.04
CA LEU A 316 -7.84 10.75 24.53
C LEU A 316 -9.23 10.13 24.52
N SER A 317 -10.29 10.93 24.73
CA SER A 317 -11.67 10.44 24.66
C SER A 317 -12.02 10.04 23.23
N ALA A 318 -11.63 10.84 22.24
CA ALA A 318 -11.77 10.49 20.83
C ALA A 318 -10.97 9.21 20.50
N LEU A 319 -9.70 9.16 20.93
CA LEU A 319 -8.84 8.00 20.68
C LEU A 319 -9.36 6.71 21.33
N ALA A 320 -9.94 6.77 22.53
CA ALA A 320 -10.52 5.62 23.22
C ALA A 320 -11.80 5.09 22.56
N LEU A 321 -12.53 5.92 21.81
CA LEU A 321 -13.64 5.47 20.97
C LEU A 321 -13.14 4.76 19.72
N GLU A 322 -12.07 5.25 19.10
CA GLU A 322 -11.44 4.63 17.94
C GLU A 322 -10.65 3.36 18.27
N GLN A 323 -10.11 3.27 19.49
CA GLN A 323 -9.29 2.15 19.98
C GLN A 323 -9.86 1.56 21.29
N PRO A 324 -11.07 0.95 21.25
CA PRO A 324 -11.76 0.42 22.43
C PRO A 324 -10.94 -0.52 23.33
N LEU A 325 -10.10 -1.35 22.73
CA LEU A 325 -9.33 -2.42 23.39
C LEU A 325 -7.90 -1.97 23.74
N ASN A 326 -7.53 -0.72 23.46
CA ASN A 326 -6.19 -0.22 23.73
C ASN A 326 -6.07 0.25 25.19
N GLU A 327 -5.60 -0.66 26.05
CA GLU A 327 -5.42 -0.42 27.48
C GLU A 327 -4.52 0.78 27.82
N PRO A 328 -3.36 1.00 27.16
CA PRO A 328 -2.57 2.21 27.37
C PRO A 328 -3.33 3.53 27.17
N VAL A 329 -4.13 3.64 26.10
CA VAL A 329 -4.95 4.83 25.84
C VAL A 329 -5.99 5.02 26.95
N ALA A 330 -6.69 3.94 27.33
CA ALA A 330 -7.66 3.97 28.41
C ALA A 330 -7.02 4.38 29.75
N ALA A 331 -5.85 3.82 30.09
CA ALA A 331 -5.11 4.18 31.30
C ALA A 331 -4.71 5.66 31.31
N LEU A 332 -4.21 6.20 30.20
CA LEU A 332 -3.84 7.61 30.10
C LEU A 332 -5.06 8.54 30.23
N LEU A 333 -6.21 8.16 29.65
CA LEU A 333 -7.47 8.87 29.83
C LEU A 333 -7.93 8.86 31.29
N MET A 334 -7.82 7.72 31.99
CA MET A 334 -8.13 7.62 33.41
C MET A 334 -7.29 8.60 34.24
N HIS A 335 -5.99 8.70 33.96
CA HIS A 335 -5.11 9.66 34.64
C HIS A 335 -5.47 11.11 34.33
N ALA A 336 -5.78 11.42 33.07
CA ALA A 336 -6.21 12.77 32.66
C ALA A 336 -7.50 13.19 33.40
N LEU A 337 -8.52 12.31 33.41
CA LEU A 337 -9.78 12.54 34.12
C LEU A 337 -9.57 12.69 35.63
N HIS A 338 -8.71 11.87 36.23
CA HIS A 338 -8.40 11.98 37.65
C HIS A 338 -7.74 13.33 38.00
N ARG A 339 -6.76 13.78 37.20
CA ARG A 339 -6.13 15.11 37.35
C ARG A 339 -7.11 16.27 37.19
N ALA A 340 -8.18 16.09 36.44
CA ALA A 340 -9.26 17.06 36.32
C ALA A 340 -10.30 16.97 37.46
N GLY A 341 -10.06 16.14 38.50
CA GLY A 341 -11.01 15.93 39.60
C GLY A 341 -12.18 15.00 39.26
N ARG A 342 -12.22 14.42 38.05
CA ARG A 342 -13.32 13.58 37.54
C ARG A 342 -13.09 12.11 37.87
N ARG A 343 -12.90 11.80 39.16
CA ARG A 343 -12.56 10.45 39.66
C ARG A 343 -13.57 9.38 39.25
N ALA A 344 -14.87 9.68 39.35
CA ALA A 344 -15.93 8.73 39.00
C ALA A 344 -15.86 8.33 37.51
N GLU A 345 -15.62 9.30 36.63
CA GLU A 345 -15.50 9.05 35.20
C GLU A 345 -14.25 8.27 34.85
N ALA A 346 -13.13 8.53 35.53
CA ALA A 346 -11.92 7.74 35.38
C ALA A 346 -12.15 6.26 35.73
N LEU A 347 -12.84 5.96 36.83
CA LEU A 347 -13.18 4.57 37.17
C LEU A 347 -14.20 3.96 36.21
N ALA A 348 -15.12 4.75 35.64
CA ALA A 348 -16.04 4.28 34.62
C ALA A 348 -15.33 3.87 33.32
N VAL A 349 -14.21 4.53 32.95
CA VAL A 349 -13.37 4.09 31.82
C VAL A 349 -12.79 2.70 32.08
N PHE A 350 -12.25 2.44 33.28
CA PHE A 350 -11.76 1.10 33.65
C PHE A 350 -12.84 0.03 33.46
N GLU A 351 -14.03 0.25 34.03
CA GLU A 351 -15.13 -0.72 33.97
C GLU A 351 -15.66 -0.93 32.54
N ARG A 352 -15.64 0.11 31.70
CA ARG A 352 -16.04 -0.01 30.29
C ARG A 352 -15.02 -0.79 29.48
N THR A 353 -13.73 -0.47 29.60
CA THR A 353 -12.66 -1.16 28.87
C THR A 353 -12.52 -2.60 29.35
N GLY A 354 -12.60 -2.86 30.65
CA GLY A 354 -12.53 -4.22 31.20
C GLY A 354 -13.66 -5.12 30.73
N ARG A 355 -14.90 -4.60 30.63
CA ARG A 355 -16.02 -5.35 30.04
C ARG A 355 -15.77 -5.69 28.58
N ARG A 356 -15.31 -4.73 27.76
CA ARG A 356 -14.99 -5.00 26.35
C ARG A 356 -13.88 -6.04 26.17
N LEU A 357 -12.83 -5.99 26.98
CA LEU A 357 -11.76 -6.99 26.94
C LEU A 357 -12.28 -8.39 27.28
N ALA A 358 -13.16 -8.52 28.27
CA ALA A 358 -13.78 -9.79 28.61
C ALA A 358 -14.75 -10.26 27.50
N ASP A 359 -15.60 -9.37 26.99
CA ASP A 359 -16.63 -9.71 26.01
C ASP A 359 -16.05 -10.06 24.63
N GLU A 360 -15.00 -9.35 24.18
CA GLU A 360 -14.45 -9.49 22.83
C GLU A 360 -13.23 -10.41 22.75
N LEU A 361 -12.42 -10.48 23.81
CA LEU A 361 -11.14 -11.23 23.82
C LEU A 361 -11.08 -12.33 24.89
N ASP A 362 -12.08 -12.43 25.79
CA ASP A 362 -12.09 -13.35 26.93
C ASP A 362 -10.86 -13.19 27.84
N VAL A 363 -10.39 -11.94 28.00
CA VAL A 363 -9.25 -11.60 28.85
C VAL A 363 -9.59 -10.58 29.93
N ALA A 364 -8.95 -10.73 31.08
CA ALA A 364 -9.03 -9.74 32.16
C ALA A 364 -8.18 -8.49 31.85
N PRO A 365 -8.50 -7.33 32.47
CA PRO A 365 -7.67 -6.12 32.38
C PRO A 365 -6.20 -6.39 32.69
N GLY A 366 -5.33 -5.95 31.79
CA GLY A 366 -3.90 -6.01 31.90
C GLY A 366 -3.31 -5.00 32.88
N GLU A 367 -1.99 -5.06 33.01
CA GLU A 367 -1.25 -4.27 34.00
C GLU A 367 -1.35 -2.75 33.82
N PRO A 368 -1.33 -2.18 32.60
CA PRO A 368 -1.48 -0.73 32.41
C PRO A 368 -2.78 -0.19 33.04
N LEU A 369 -3.90 -0.86 32.78
CA LEU A 369 -5.22 -0.42 33.22
C LEU A 369 -5.43 -0.65 34.72
N ARG A 370 -4.96 -1.79 35.24
CA ARG A 370 -4.98 -2.08 36.70
C ARG A 370 -4.16 -1.07 37.50
N ARG A 371 -2.94 -0.74 37.06
CA ARG A 371 -2.10 0.27 37.75
C ARG A 371 -2.76 1.64 37.78
N ALA A 372 -3.37 2.07 36.68
CA ALA A 372 -4.10 3.32 36.62
C ALA A 372 -5.25 3.35 37.66
N ARG A 373 -6.04 2.26 37.75
CA ARG A 373 -7.09 2.12 38.76
C ARG A 373 -6.53 2.22 40.18
N TRP A 374 -5.46 1.49 40.48
CA TRP A 374 -4.86 1.49 41.81
C TRP A 374 -4.33 2.85 42.23
N SER A 375 -3.65 3.57 41.33
CA SER A 375 -3.16 4.93 41.57
C SER A 375 -4.30 5.90 41.91
N ILE A 376 -5.40 5.84 41.15
CA ILE A 376 -6.58 6.68 41.37
C ILE A 376 -7.29 6.35 42.70
N LEU A 377 -7.31 5.07 43.09
CA LEU A 377 -7.94 4.65 44.34
C LEU A 377 -7.19 5.15 45.58
N ARG A 378 -5.85 5.17 45.53
CA ARG A 378 -4.98 5.67 46.60
C ARG A 378 -4.98 7.20 46.73
N GLY A 379 -5.43 7.90 45.68
CA GLY A 379 -5.32 9.36 45.63
C GLY A 379 -3.88 9.82 45.42
N ASP A 380 -3.05 9.00 44.77
CA ASP A 380 -1.68 9.36 44.43
C ASP A 380 -1.72 10.51 43.42
N ASP A 381 -1.48 11.73 43.93
CA ASP A 381 -1.43 12.94 43.13
C ASP A 381 -0.13 12.93 42.33
N THR A 382 -0.16 12.33 41.13
CA THR A 382 1.00 12.14 40.23
C THR A 382 1.60 13.46 39.67
N GLY A 383 1.34 14.60 40.32
CA GLY A 383 1.72 15.93 39.88
C GLY A 383 3.11 16.42 40.29
N ARG A 384 3.91 15.67 41.06
CA ARG A 384 5.18 16.23 41.59
C ARG A 384 6.44 15.35 41.62
N GLY A 385 6.47 14.17 40.99
CA GLY A 385 7.73 13.42 40.90
C GLY A 385 7.71 12.18 40.01
N GLY A 386 8.53 12.19 38.95
CA GLY A 386 9.01 11.00 38.24
C GLY A 386 8.06 10.36 37.22
N PRO A 387 8.53 9.98 36.01
CA PRO A 387 7.70 9.35 34.99
C PRO A 387 7.39 7.89 35.37
N TRP A 388 6.18 7.64 35.88
CA TRP A 388 5.65 6.30 36.18
C TRP A 388 5.45 5.39 34.93
N TRP A 389 5.75 5.91 33.73
CA TRP A 389 5.61 5.21 32.46
C TRP A 389 6.83 5.31 31.56
N ALA A 390 8.00 5.81 32.04
CA ALA A 390 9.22 5.91 31.22
C ALA A 390 9.33 4.65 30.36
N PRO A 391 9.09 4.74 29.04
CA PRO A 391 8.99 3.57 28.22
C PRO A 391 10.38 2.95 28.23
N GLY A 392 10.55 1.87 28.99
CA GLY A 392 11.74 1.06 28.90
C GLY A 392 11.77 0.46 27.51
N ARG A 393 12.35 1.17 26.54
CA ARG A 393 12.80 0.66 25.23
C ARG A 393 11.81 -0.20 24.42
N VAL A 394 10.50 -0.20 24.69
CA VAL A 394 9.55 -0.97 23.87
C VAL A 394 9.13 -0.18 22.62
N TRP A 395 9.23 1.16 22.66
CA TRP A 395 8.80 2.04 21.57
C TRP A 395 9.95 2.66 20.77
N ASP A 396 11.22 2.42 21.18
CA ASP A 396 12.41 2.66 20.34
C ASP A 396 12.61 1.56 19.29
N ALA A 397 11.62 0.67 19.11
CA ALA A 397 11.43 0.07 17.80
C ALA A 397 10.99 1.19 16.85
N ALA A 398 11.98 1.95 16.38
CA ALA A 398 11.96 2.41 15.00
C ALA A 398 11.43 1.23 14.16
N PRO A 399 10.58 1.45 13.15
CA PRO A 399 10.51 0.48 12.07
C PRO A 399 11.92 0.45 11.47
N GLY A 400 12.77 -0.41 12.04
CA GLY A 400 13.99 -0.84 11.41
C GLY A 400 13.57 -1.23 10.01
N HIS A 401 14.19 -0.55 9.04
CA HIS A 401 14.11 -0.90 7.63
C HIS A 401 13.81 -2.39 7.45
N PRO A 402 12.74 -2.78 6.73
CA PRO A 402 12.62 -4.18 6.35
C PRO A 402 13.88 -4.54 5.53
N CYS A 403 14.66 -5.46 6.10
CA CYS A 403 15.73 -6.23 5.49
C CYS A 403 16.89 -5.45 4.86
N ARG A 404 17.90 -5.12 5.68
CA ARG A 404 19.32 -5.10 5.23
C ARG A 404 20.03 -6.36 5.72
N ALA A 405 19.83 -7.48 5.02
CA ALA A 405 20.85 -8.52 4.80
C ALA A 405 20.23 -9.71 4.03
N LEU A 406 20.61 -9.82 2.76
CA LEU A 406 20.69 -11.04 1.95
C LEU A 406 19.38 -11.81 1.66
N GLY A 407 18.72 -11.40 0.56
CA GLY A 407 18.14 -12.32 -0.41
C GLY A 407 16.92 -13.16 0.01
N CYS A 408 15.72 -12.61 -0.09
CA CYS A 408 14.61 -13.10 -0.93
C CYS A 408 13.25 -12.50 -0.53
N PRO A 409 12.27 -12.47 -1.46
CA PRO A 409 11.20 -11.48 -1.49
C PRO A 409 9.81 -12.09 -1.19
N TRP A 410 8.94 -11.33 -0.50
CA TRP A 410 7.49 -11.51 -0.31
C TRP A 410 6.92 -12.92 -0.65
N ARG A 411 7.17 -13.94 0.18
CA ARG A 411 6.42 -15.20 0.11
C ARG A 411 6.39 -15.87 1.48
N ALA A 412 5.20 -16.38 1.83
CA ALA A 412 4.78 -17.01 3.08
C ALA A 412 4.44 -16.00 4.20
N VAL A 413 3.23 -15.95 4.78
CA VAL A 413 2.28 -17.03 5.08
C VAL A 413 0.84 -16.56 4.89
N VAL A 414 0.14 -17.13 3.91
CA VAL A 414 -1.31 -17.38 3.99
C VAL A 414 -1.45 -18.89 4.03
N VAL A 415 -1.62 -19.45 5.23
CA VAL A 415 -2.05 -20.84 5.42
C VAL A 415 -2.96 -20.92 6.65
N GLY A 416 -4.24 -21.20 6.37
CA GLY A 416 -5.04 -22.16 7.13
C GLY A 416 -5.60 -21.72 8.48
N MET A 417 -6.77 -21.08 8.47
CA MET A 417 -7.77 -21.29 9.53
C MET A 417 -8.21 -22.77 9.47
N ALA A 418 -7.57 -23.61 10.26
CA ALA A 418 -8.09 -24.92 10.61
C ALA A 418 -8.93 -24.79 11.87
N VAL A 419 -10.24 -24.93 11.71
CA VAL A 419 -11.21 -25.10 12.80
C VAL A 419 -10.87 -26.38 13.59
N PRO A 420 -10.59 -26.32 14.90
CA PRO A 420 -10.55 -27.55 15.68
C PRO A 420 -11.97 -28.03 15.95
N ARG A 421 -12.32 -29.17 15.33
CA ARG A 421 -13.44 -30.01 15.73
C ARG A 421 -13.26 -30.44 17.18
N SER A 422 -14.26 -30.15 18.01
CA SER A 422 -14.45 -30.66 19.36
C SER A 422 -14.48 -32.19 19.38
N PRO A 423 -13.79 -32.87 20.31
CA PRO A 423 -14.01 -34.28 20.56
C PRO A 423 -15.19 -34.49 21.51
N ASP A 424 -16.07 -35.40 21.09
CA ASP A 424 -17.07 -36.09 21.89
C ASP A 424 -16.61 -36.41 23.31
N ARG A 425 -17.43 -36.03 24.29
CA ARG A 425 -17.57 -36.77 25.55
C ARG A 425 -19.03 -36.89 25.94
N SER A 426 -19.60 -38.01 25.55
CA SER A 426 -20.82 -38.62 26.07
C SER A 426 -20.68 -38.90 27.57
N ILE A 427 -21.56 -38.34 28.40
CA ILE A 427 -21.96 -38.93 29.69
C ILE A 427 -23.48 -38.76 29.87
N HIS A 428 -24.17 -39.90 29.79
CA HIS A 428 -25.42 -40.34 30.44
C HIS A 428 -26.53 -39.32 30.81
N SER A 429 -27.75 -39.40 30.23
CA SER A 429 -28.88 -40.28 30.65
C SER A 429 -29.40 -39.92 32.06
N LEU A 430 -30.61 -39.41 32.33
CA LEU A 430 -31.96 -39.81 31.88
C LEU A 430 -33.00 -38.70 32.17
N ARG A 431 -34.06 -38.69 31.34
CA ARG A 431 -35.32 -37.93 31.47
C ARG A 431 -36.21 -38.46 32.61
N SER A 432 -37.06 -37.59 33.19
CA SER A 432 -38.51 -37.84 33.39
C SER A 432 -39.30 -36.55 33.74
N ILE A 433 -40.00 -36.05 32.71
CA ILE A 433 -41.30 -35.34 32.50
C ILE A 433 -42.37 -35.54 33.65
N PRO A 434 -43.51 -34.78 33.80
CA PRO A 434 -44.27 -33.87 32.89
C PRO A 434 -44.67 -32.47 33.45
N SER A 435 -44.97 -31.43 32.65
CA SER A 435 -46.17 -31.10 31.84
C SER A 435 -47.50 -30.93 32.61
N MET A 436 -48.00 -29.67 32.74
CA MET A 436 -49.32 -29.22 32.23
C MET A 436 -49.61 -27.72 32.57
N PRO A 437 -50.57 -27.07 31.87
CA PRO A 437 -50.64 -25.62 31.63
C PRO A 437 -51.84 -24.93 32.33
N SER A 438 -51.93 -23.58 32.23
CA SER A 438 -53.19 -22.81 32.06
C SER A 438 -52.91 -21.29 32.10
N LYS A 439 -53.31 -20.54 31.05
CA LYS A 439 -54.42 -19.54 31.00
C LYS A 439 -54.10 -18.21 31.73
N VAL A 440 -54.52 -17.01 31.31
CA VAL A 440 -55.38 -16.49 30.24
C VAL A 440 -55.17 -14.96 30.21
N ALA A 441 -55.43 -14.36 29.04
CA ALA A 441 -55.44 -12.93 28.74
C ALA A 441 -56.54 -12.12 29.45
N LEU A 442 -56.37 -10.78 29.51
CA LEU A 442 -57.34 -9.67 29.59
C LEU A 442 -56.51 -8.43 30.05
N VAL A 443 -56.49 -7.25 29.42
CA VAL A 443 -57.27 -6.52 28.40
C VAL A 443 -56.29 -5.69 27.57
#